data_AF-A0A1I4LMR3-F1
#
_entry.id   AF-A0A1I4LMR3-F1
#
_cell.length_a   1.000
_cell.length_b   1.000
_cell.length_c   1.000
_cell.angle_alpha   90.00
_cell.angle_beta   90.00
_cell.angle_gamma   90.00
#
_symmetry.space_group_name_H-M   'P 1'
#
loop_
_entity.id
_entity.type
_entity.pdbx_description
1 polymer ?
#
loop_
_entity_poly.entity_id
_entity_poly.type
_entity_poly.pdbx_seq_one_letter_code
_entity_poly.pdbx_strand_id
1 'polypeptide(L)'
;MTQAGSKKYIECLNDLMDYFILADIQRLSRFVADHSLSDDLITEFTTTDYGDLAVNQGVMIPLRGIENFPYTVYFNQSSKSAFSALESDVQHRKAGYVLEVTGSRLYLLTMPLLRHWSKNVEFIQANRPYFDLENGWYSVEILCGETLQDSGWEPTIEFLLERKESKPDYHADFTYPFTVTSREY
;
A
#
# COMPACT_ATOMS: atom_id res chain seq x y z
N MET A 1 -10.27 -20.14 -13.64
CA MET A 1 -8.82 -19.88 -13.64
C MET A 1 -8.65 -18.38 -13.80
N THR A 2 -8.67 -17.64 -12.70
CA THR A 2 -8.40 -16.19 -12.71
C THR A 2 -6.90 -16.04 -12.97
N GLN A 3 -6.50 -15.45 -14.10
CA GLN A 3 -5.07 -15.15 -14.30
C GLN A 3 -4.65 -14.20 -13.19
N ALA A 4 -3.60 -14.57 -12.46
CA ALA A 4 -2.92 -13.68 -11.54
C ALA A 4 -2.43 -12.45 -12.33
N GLY A 5 -3.03 -11.30 -12.06
CA GLY A 5 -2.74 -10.05 -12.77
C GLY A 5 -1.61 -9.27 -12.10
N SER A 6 -0.98 -8.39 -12.89
CA SER A 6 -0.18 -7.29 -12.36
C SER A 6 -0.67 -5.97 -12.95
N LYS A 7 -0.46 -4.88 -12.23
CA LYS A 7 -0.82 -3.53 -12.67
C LYS A 7 0.25 -2.55 -12.26
N LYS A 8 0.68 -1.74 -13.22
CA LYS A 8 1.72 -0.70 -13.07
C LYS A 8 1.07 0.68 -13.04
N TYR A 9 1.54 1.51 -12.14
CA TYR A 9 1.32 2.96 -12.12
C TYR A 9 2.69 3.66 -12.13
N ILE A 10 2.76 4.84 -12.74
CA ILE A 10 3.97 5.66 -12.82
C ILE A 10 3.72 7.00 -12.14
N GLU A 11 4.79 7.71 -11.79
CA GLU A 11 4.74 9.06 -11.22
C GLU A 11 3.86 9.17 -9.95
N CYS A 12 3.86 8.13 -9.11
CA CYS A 12 3.14 8.14 -7.85
C CYS A 12 3.90 8.96 -6.80
N LEU A 13 3.32 10.08 -6.38
CA LEU A 13 3.88 10.99 -5.37
C LEU A 13 3.19 10.80 -4.00
N ASN A 14 3.91 11.07 -2.91
CA ASN A 14 3.44 10.88 -1.53
C ASN A 14 2.79 12.14 -0.90
N ASP A 15 2.49 13.15 -1.72
CA ASP A 15 1.96 14.47 -1.29
C ASP A 15 2.82 15.14 -0.19
N LEU A 16 4.15 14.99 -0.27
CA LEU A 16 5.18 15.57 0.64
C LEU A 16 5.16 15.05 2.09
N MET A 17 4.24 14.16 2.43
CA MET A 17 4.31 13.38 3.67
C MET A 17 5.01 12.07 3.34
N ASP A 18 5.99 11.65 4.13
CA ASP A 18 6.90 10.53 3.85
C ASP A 18 6.24 9.15 3.99
N TYR A 19 5.01 9.00 3.48
CA TYR A 19 4.13 7.87 3.67
C TYR A 19 3.29 7.53 2.44
N PHE A 20 3.21 6.23 2.16
CA PHE A 20 2.08 5.64 1.47
C PHE A 20 1.23 4.79 2.40
N ILE A 21 -0.03 4.58 2.04
CA ILE A 21 -0.94 3.69 2.74
C ILE A 21 -1.62 2.81 1.71
N LEU A 22 -1.53 1.50 1.88
CA LEU A 22 -2.25 0.53 1.08
C LEU A 22 -3.51 0.10 1.85
N ALA A 23 -4.70 0.28 1.26
CA ALA A 23 -5.96 -0.06 1.94
C ALA A 23 -7.09 -0.42 0.97
N ASP A 24 -8.04 -1.22 1.46
CA ASP A 24 -9.37 -1.33 0.89
C ASP A 24 -10.26 -0.25 1.54
N ILE A 25 -10.84 0.63 0.72
CA ILE A 25 -11.62 1.79 1.20
C ILE A 25 -12.91 1.37 1.91
N GLN A 26 -13.54 0.28 1.47
CA GLN A 26 -14.74 -0.23 2.13
C GLN A 26 -14.38 -0.86 3.49
N ARG A 27 -13.26 -1.59 3.55
CA ARG A 27 -12.78 -2.18 4.81
C ARG A 27 -12.39 -1.11 5.83
N LEU A 28 -11.67 -0.08 5.38
CA LEU A 28 -11.27 1.06 6.20
C LEU A 28 -12.49 1.89 6.65
N SER A 29 -13.43 2.19 5.75
CA SER A 29 -14.66 2.91 6.13
C SER A 29 -15.50 2.15 7.16
N ARG A 30 -15.57 0.82 7.04
CA ARG A 30 -16.24 -0.01 8.05
C ARG A 30 -15.51 0.04 9.39
N PHE A 31 -14.17 -0.05 9.39
CA PHE A 31 -13.39 0.08 10.62
C PHE A 31 -13.63 1.42 11.33
N VAL A 32 -13.67 2.52 10.57
CA VAL A 32 -14.01 3.86 11.07
C VAL A 32 -15.39 3.89 11.73
N ALA A 33 -16.40 3.32 11.06
CA ALA A 33 -17.77 3.26 11.58
C ALA A 33 -17.89 2.38 12.84
N ASP A 34 -17.27 1.19 12.82
CA ASP A 34 -17.34 0.21 13.91
C ASP A 34 -16.73 0.74 15.22
N HIS A 35 -15.71 1.60 15.12
CA HIS A 35 -15.03 2.22 16.27
C HIS A 35 -15.46 3.67 16.52
N SER A 36 -16.42 4.19 15.75
CA SER A 36 -16.90 5.58 15.86
C SER A 36 -15.78 6.62 15.80
N LEU A 37 -14.78 6.39 14.93
CA LEU A 37 -13.64 7.30 14.78
C LEU A 37 -14.09 8.63 14.19
N SER A 38 -13.39 9.71 14.55
CA SER A 38 -13.62 11.01 13.92
C SER A 38 -13.21 11.00 12.44
N ASP A 39 -13.66 12.03 11.71
CA ASP A 39 -13.37 12.19 10.28
C ASP A 39 -11.90 12.57 10.00
N ASP A 40 -11.13 12.92 11.04
CA ASP A 40 -9.70 13.19 10.97
C ASP A 40 -8.90 11.95 11.41
N LEU A 41 -8.79 10.98 10.49
CA LEU A 41 -8.14 9.70 10.78
C LEU A 41 -6.64 9.83 11.01
N ILE A 42 -6.00 10.91 10.52
CA ILE A 42 -4.59 11.16 10.85
C ILE A 42 -4.44 11.32 12.36
N THR A 43 -5.28 12.16 12.98
CA THR A 43 -5.24 12.37 14.43
C THR A 43 -5.56 11.07 15.16
N GLU A 44 -6.65 10.38 14.79
CA GLU A 44 -7.04 9.10 15.41
C GLU A 44 -5.91 8.07 15.37
N PHE A 45 -5.27 7.88 14.21
CA PHE A 45 -4.23 6.86 14.04
C PHE A 45 -2.87 7.23 14.65
N THR A 46 -2.64 8.49 14.99
CA THR A 46 -1.35 8.94 15.55
C THR A 46 -1.39 9.28 17.04
N THR A 47 -2.58 9.54 17.60
CA THR A 47 -2.75 9.88 19.02
C THR A 47 -3.42 8.80 19.85
N THR A 48 -3.81 7.68 19.22
CA THR A 48 -4.47 6.54 19.87
C THR A 48 -3.94 5.22 19.32
N ASP A 49 -4.36 4.10 19.91
CA ASP A 49 -3.96 2.75 19.46
C ASP A 49 -4.73 2.29 18.20
N TYR A 50 -5.64 3.09 17.65
CA TYR A 50 -6.45 2.68 16.49
C TYR A 50 -5.64 2.52 15.21
N GLY A 51 -4.52 3.23 15.06
CA GLY A 51 -3.59 3.03 13.95
C GLY A 51 -2.98 1.62 14.00
N ASP A 52 -2.42 1.26 15.15
CA ASP A 52 -1.85 -0.06 15.41
C ASP A 52 -2.90 -1.17 15.27
N LEU A 53 -4.12 -0.93 15.77
CA LEU A 53 -5.22 -1.88 15.65
C LEU A 53 -5.62 -2.10 14.19
N ALA A 54 -5.71 -1.03 13.39
CA ALA A 54 -6.05 -1.11 11.97
C ALA A 54 -5.00 -1.93 11.19
N VAL A 55 -3.70 -1.73 11.48
CA VAL A 55 -2.62 -2.53 10.89
C VAL A 55 -2.72 -4.00 11.30
N ASN A 56 -2.84 -4.28 12.60
CA ASN A 56 -2.93 -5.65 13.12
C ASN A 56 -4.17 -6.41 12.64
N GLN A 57 -5.25 -5.71 12.31
CA GLN A 57 -6.48 -6.28 11.74
C GLN A 57 -6.44 -6.41 10.22
N GLY A 58 -5.37 -5.98 9.55
CA GLY A 58 -5.25 -6.01 8.09
C GLY A 58 -6.17 -5.01 7.38
N VAL A 59 -6.53 -3.91 8.05
CA VAL A 59 -7.36 -2.84 7.46
C VAL A 59 -6.55 -1.99 6.49
N MET A 60 -5.29 -1.74 6.83
CA MET A 60 -4.35 -0.96 6.04
C MET A 60 -2.90 -1.38 6.30
N ILE A 61 -2.02 -1.06 5.36
CA ILE A 61 -0.57 -1.16 5.52
C ILE A 61 0.04 0.23 5.32
N PRO A 62 0.60 0.86 6.37
CA PRO A 62 1.39 2.08 6.22
C PRO A 62 2.80 1.73 5.75
N LEU A 63 3.32 2.52 4.81
CA LEU A 63 4.69 2.45 4.33
C LEU A 63 5.34 3.78 4.69
N ARG A 64 6.26 3.77 5.63
CA ARG A 64 7.00 4.96 6.08
C ARG A 64 8.29 5.14 5.27
N GLY A 65 8.80 6.37 5.25
CA GLY A 65 10.13 6.69 4.74
C GLY A 65 10.17 6.77 3.23
N ILE A 66 9.00 6.86 2.61
CA ILE A 66 8.84 7.10 1.19
C ILE A 66 9.21 8.55 0.95
N GLU A 67 10.35 8.83 0.32
CA GLU A 67 10.70 10.21 -0.06
C GLU A 67 9.77 10.74 -1.17
N ASN A 68 9.71 12.04 -1.43
CA ASN A 68 8.82 12.57 -2.47
C ASN A 68 9.46 12.46 -3.87
N PHE A 69 9.56 11.24 -4.38
CA PHE A 69 10.00 10.92 -5.75
C PHE A 69 8.82 10.42 -6.59
N PRO A 70 8.88 10.51 -7.93
CA PRO A 70 7.87 9.92 -8.81
C PRO A 70 8.02 8.39 -8.86
N TYR A 71 7.42 7.67 -7.91
CA TYR A 71 7.57 6.22 -7.87
C TYR A 71 6.82 5.53 -9.01
N THR A 72 7.44 4.53 -9.59
CA THR A 72 6.73 3.45 -10.28
C THR A 72 6.19 2.47 -9.23
N VAL A 73 4.90 2.16 -9.28
CA VAL A 73 4.22 1.25 -8.33
C VAL A 73 3.62 0.06 -9.06
N TYR A 74 3.97 -1.14 -8.60
CA TYR A 74 3.40 -2.40 -9.07
C TYR A 74 2.50 -3.04 -8.01
N PHE A 75 1.31 -3.44 -8.42
CA PHE A 75 0.47 -4.40 -7.69
C PHE A 75 0.55 -5.72 -8.43
N ASN A 76 0.83 -6.82 -7.75
CA ASN A 76 1.14 -8.07 -8.42
C ASN A 76 0.65 -9.29 -7.62
N GLN A 77 -0.21 -10.10 -8.23
CA GLN A 77 -0.65 -11.40 -7.68
C GLN A 77 0.14 -12.60 -8.25
N SER A 78 1.02 -12.35 -9.21
CA SER A 78 1.82 -13.41 -9.83
C SER A 78 3.02 -13.78 -8.97
N SER A 79 3.58 -14.96 -9.21
CA SER A 79 4.82 -15.41 -8.57
C SER A 79 6.07 -14.71 -9.11
N LYS A 80 5.96 -13.85 -10.14
CA LYS A 80 7.10 -13.19 -10.77
C LYS A 80 7.10 -11.70 -10.43
N SER A 81 8.02 -11.32 -9.57
CA SER A 81 8.28 -9.92 -9.20
C SER A 81 8.74 -9.08 -10.38
N ALA A 82 8.31 -7.82 -10.45
CA ALA A 82 8.80 -6.81 -11.38
C ALA A 82 10.32 -6.60 -11.25
N PHE A 83 10.83 -6.58 -10.02
CA PHE A 83 12.28 -6.50 -9.75
C PHE A 83 13.06 -7.71 -10.29
N SER A 84 12.42 -8.88 -10.42
CA SER A 84 13.05 -10.05 -11.05
C SER A 84 12.89 -10.08 -12.58
N ALA A 85 11.96 -9.29 -13.12
CA ALA A 85 11.68 -9.24 -14.55
C ALA A 85 12.45 -8.14 -15.28
N LEU A 86 12.86 -7.09 -14.56
CA LEU A 86 13.61 -5.95 -15.05
C LEU A 86 15.04 -5.96 -14.48
N GLU A 87 15.92 -5.16 -15.08
CA GLU A 87 17.15 -4.78 -14.41
C GLU A 87 16.80 -3.93 -13.18
N SER A 88 17.31 -4.30 -12.02
CA SER A 88 16.85 -3.73 -10.76
C SER A 88 17.91 -3.69 -9.67
N ASP A 89 17.69 -2.80 -8.71
CA ASP A 89 18.44 -2.68 -7.47
C ASP A 89 17.45 -2.74 -6.30
N VAL A 90 17.26 -3.93 -5.76
CA VAL A 90 16.35 -4.17 -4.63
C VAL A 90 17.04 -3.70 -3.35
N GLN A 91 16.55 -2.62 -2.76
CA GLN A 91 17.09 -2.05 -1.52
C GLN A 91 16.33 -2.57 -0.28
N HIS A 92 15.04 -2.87 -0.44
CA HIS A 92 14.17 -3.38 0.62
C HIS A 92 13.32 -4.54 0.10
N ARG A 93 13.19 -5.57 0.93
CA ARG A 93 12.25 -6.67 0.73
C ARG A 93 11.70 -7.11 2.09
N LYS A 94 10.41 -6.89 2.32
CA LYS A 94 9.77 -7.11 3.62
C LYS A 94 8.45 -7.84 3.46
N ALA A 95 8.36 -9.02 4.07
CA ALA A 95 7.15 -9.84 4.14
C ALA A 95 6.51 -9.74 5.53
N GLY A 96 5.38 -10.42 5.70
CA GLY A 96 4.68 -10.52 6.99
C GLY A 96 3.59 -9.47 7.20
N TYR A 97 3.32 -8.63 6.20
CA TYR A 97 2.17 -7.73 6.19
C TYR A 97 0.92 -8.52 5.82
N VAL A 98 -0.22 -8.07 6.34
CA VAL A 98 -1.52 -8.74 6.16
C VAL A 98 -2.55 -7.70 5.76
N LEU A 99 -3.46 -8.09 4.86
CA LEU A 99 -4.55 -7.23 4.45
C LEU A 99 -5.83 -8.02 4.19
N GLU A 100 -6.98 -7.45 4.56
CA GLU A 100 -8.32 -7.96 4.25
C GLU A 100 -8.96 -7.13 3.14
N VAL A 101 -9.34 -7.77 2.03
CA VAL A 101 -10.09 -7.16 0.94
C VAL A 101 -11.56 -7.53 1.07
N THR A 102 -12.44 -6.54 1.11
CA THR A 102 -13.90 -6.71 1.25
C THR A 102 -14.72 -5.98 0.19
N GLY A 103 -14.14 -4.94 -0.45
CA GLY A 103 -14.72 -4.18 -1.55
C GLY A 103 -14.09 -4.47 -2.91
N SER A 104 -13.41 -5.61 -3.03
CA SER A 104 -12.78 -6.13 -4.24
C SER A 104 -11.73 -5.21 -4.89
N ARG A 105 -11.21 -4.23 -4.14
CA ARG A 105 -10.20 -3.27 -4.62
C ARG A 105 -9.26 -2.83 -3.52
N LEU A 106 -7.98 -2.71 -3.86
CA LEU A 106 -6.98 -2.01 -3.08
C LEU A 106 -6.58 -0.71 -3.72
N TYR A 107 -6.27 0.26 -2.87
CA TYR A 107 -5.87 1.60 -3.26
C TYR A 107 -4.56 1.98 -2.58
N LEU A 108 -3.72 2.70 -3.31
CA LEU A 108 -2.57 3.41 -2.75
C LEU A 108 -2.98 4.83 -2.41
N LEU A 109 -2.83 5.20 -1.14
CA LEU A 109 -3.23 6.49 -0.58
C LEU A 109 -2.01 7.23 -0.07
N THR A 110 -2.17 8.55 0.01
CA THR A 110 -1.26 9.46 0.70
C THR A 110 -1.90 9.89 2.01
N MET A 111 -1.08 10.20 3.01
CA MET A 111 -1.55 10.59 4.35
C MET A 111 -2.61 11.72 4.34
N PRO A 112 -2.49 12.81 3.57
CA PRO A 112 -3.47 13.90 3.59
C PRO A 112 -4.92 13.47 3.30
N LEU A 113 -5.12 12.38 2.55
CA LEU A 113 -6.45 11.85 2.24
C LEU A 113 -7.19 11.27 3.45
N LEU A 114 -6.45 10.92 4.51
CA LEU A 114 -7.03 10.45 5.75
C LEU A 114 -7.66 11.58 6.58
N ARG A 115 -7.41 12.85 6.24
CA ARG A 115 -8.17 13.98 6.78
C ARG A 115 -9.49 14.09 6.04
N HIS A 116 -10.58 14.39 6.75
CA HIS A 116 -11.91 14.52 6.14
C HIS A 116 -12.35 13.26 5.37
N TRP A 117 -12.15 12.09 5.99
CA TRP A 117 -12.32 10.78 5.37
C TRP A 117 -13.61 10.65 4.56
N SER A 118 -14.75 10.99 5.16
CA SER A 118 -16.08 10.91 4.55
C SER A 118 -16.20 11.66 3.22
N LYS A 119 -15.49 12.78 3.06
CA LYS A 119 -15.49 13.59 1.82
C LYS A 119 -14.50 13.06 0.79
N ASN A 120 -13.44 12.39 1.23
CA ASN A 120 -12.38 11.94 0.34
C ASN A 120 -12.65 10.57 -0.28
N VAL A 121 -13.56 9.76 0.26
CA VAL A 121 -13.86 8.41 -0.26
C VAL A 121 -14.13 8.40 -1.77
N GLU A 122 -15.02 9.27 -2.27
CA GLU A 122 -15.35 9.32 -3.70
C GLU A 122 -14.14 9.77 -4.54
N PHE A 123 -13.41 10.77 -4.07
CA PHE A 123 -12.20 11.25 -4.73
C PHE A 123 -11.15 10.13 -4.84
N ILE A 124 -10.93 9.39 -3.76
CA ILE A 124 -9.97 8.29 -3.71
C ILE A 124 -10.35 7.24 -4.76
N GLN A 125 -11.61 6.81 -4.77
CA GLN A 125 -12.09 5.76 -5.67
C GLN A 125 -11.97 6.13 -7.15
N ALA A 126 -12.06 7.43 -7.47
CA ALA A 126 -11.96 7.93 -8.84
C ALA A 126 -10.53 8.23 -9.30
N ASN A 127 -9.63 8.62 -8.40
CA ASN A 127 -8.36 9.27 -8.78
C ASN A 127 -7.10 8.56 -8.28
N ARG A 128 -7.19 7.61 -7.33
CA ARG A 128 -5.99 6.99 -6.77
C ARG A 128 -5.63 5.67 -7.47
N PRO A 129 -4.33 5.32 -7.52
CA PRO A 129 -3.88 4.03 -8.01
C PRO A 129 -4.62 2.90 -7.29
N TYR A 130 -5.11 1.91 -8.04
CA TYR A 130 -5.88 0.81 -7.50
C TYR A 130 -5.62 -0.51 -8.21
N PHE A 131 -5.92 -1.62 -7.53
CA PHE A 131 -5.86 -2.95 -8.08
C PHE A 131 -7.10 -3.76 -7.70
N ASP A 132 -7.77 -4.34 -8.70
CA ASP A 132 -8.92 -5.21 -8.47
C ASP A 132 -8.45 -6.56 -7.93
N LEU A 133 -9.10 -7.02 -6.88
CA LEU A 133 -8.77 -8.26 -6.15
C LEU A 133 -10.04 -8.97 -5.73
N GLU A 134 -10.01 -10.29 -5.68
CA GLU A 134 -11.09 -11.04 -5.05
C GLU A 134 -11.13 -10.76 -3.54
N ASN A 135 -12.32 -10.76 -2.95
CA ASN A 135 -12.45 -10.62 -1.51
C ASN A 135 -11.76 -11.77 -0.76
N GLY A 136 -11.15 -11.44 0.38
CA GLY A 136 -10.46 -12.41 1.23
C GLY A 136 -9.24 -11.83 1.92
N TRP A 137 -8.48 -12.72 2.53
CA TRP A 137 -7.24 -12.39 3.23
C TRP A 137 -6.05 -12.51 2.29
N TYR A 138 -5.09 -11.62 2.47
CA TYR A 138 -3.85 -11.59 1.72
C TYR A 138 -2.66 -11.46 2.65
N SER A 139 -1.60 -12.23 2.39
CA SER A 139 -0.27 -11.83 2.83
C SER A 139 0.35 -10.92 1.79
N VAL A 140 1.04 -9.89 2.25
CA VAL A 140 1.68 -8.90 1.39
C VAL A 140 3.18 -8.91 1.65
N GLU A 141 3.95 -9.01 0.57
CA GLU A 141 5.38 -8.74 0.55
C GLU A 141 5.63 -7.45 -0.23
N ILE A 142 6.45 -6.57 0.34
CA ILE A 142 6.76 -5.25 -0.21
C ILE A 142 8.22 -5.25 -0.64
N LEU A 143 8.46 -4.93 -1.90
CA LEU A 143 9.80 -4.67 -2.43
C LEU A 143 9.91 -3.18 -2.77
N CYS A 144 11.02 -2.56 -2.36
CA CYS A 144 11.33 -1.19 -2.72
C CYS A 144 12.80 -1.07 -3.15
N GLY A 145 13.08 -0.15 -4.06
CA GLY A 145 14.42 0.09 -4.59
C GLY A 145 14.33 0.85 -5.89
N GLU A 146 15.19 0.53 -6.85
CA GLU A 146 15.12 1.11 -8.20
C GLU A 146 14.95 0.01 -9.25
N THR A 147 14.28 0.35 -10.35
CA THR A 147 14.23 -0.51 -11.54
C THR A 147 14.55 0.32 -12.78
N LEU A 148 15.22 -0.29 -13.76
CA LEU A 148 15.46 0.34 -15.05
C LEU A 148 14.14 0.34 -15.84
N GLN A 149 13.59 1.54 -16.03
CA GLN A 149 12.42 1.83 -16.85
C GLN A 149 12.85 2.50 -18.16
N ASP A 150 11.90 2.73 -19.07
CA ASP A 150 12.19 3.40 -20.36
C ASP A 150 12.78 4.81 -20.17
N SER A 151 12.44 5.49 -19.07
CA SER A 151 12.90 6.84 -18.72
C SER A 151 14.26 6.87 -18.01
N GLY A 152 14.78 5.73 -17.54
CA GLY A 152 15.97 5.70 -16.68
C GLY A 152 15.77 4.83 -15.44
N TRP A 153 16.62 5.05 -14.43
CA TRP A 153 16.50 4.36 -13.15
C TRP A 153 15.46 5.07 -12.29
N GLU A 154 14.36 4.37 -12.00
CA GLU A 154 13.24 4.95 -11.26
C GLU A 154 13.06 4.29 -9.89
N PRO A 155 12.81 5.08 -8.82
CA PRO A 155 12.31 4.57 -7.56
C PRO A 155 11.05 3.74 -7.78
N THR A 156 11.04 2.52 -7.25
CA THR A 156 10.01 1.53 -7.52
C THR A 156 9.52 0.88 -6.24
N ILE A 157 8.21 0.68 -6.12
CA ILE A 157 7.56 -0.09 -5.06
C ILE A 157 6.75 -1.20 -5.70
N GLU A 158 6.87 -2.42 -5.20
CA GLU A 158 6.03 -3.56 -5.60
C GLU A 158 5.33 -4.18 -4.40
N PHE A 159 4.02 -4.35 -4.53
CA PHE A 159 3.18 -5.11 -3.62
C PHE A 159 2.90 -6.49 -4.22
N LEU A 160 3.56 -7.53 -3.68
CA LEU A 160 3.27 -8.92 -4.00
C LEU A 160 2.15 -9.41 -3.09
N LEU A 161 1.03 -9.80 -3.70
CA LEU A 161 -0.24 -10.12 -3.05
C LEU A 161 -0.53 -11.61 -3.20
N GLU A 162 -0.50 -12.36 -2.09
CA GLU A 162 -0.83 -13.79 -2.08
C GLU A 162 -2.13 -14.01 -1.31
N ARG A 163 -3.16 -14.55 -1.98
CA ARG A 163 -4.44 -14.87 -1.35
C ARG A 163 -4.28 -16.01 -0.35
N LYS A 164 -4.99 -15.91 0.78
CA LYS A 164 -4.96 -16.87 1.89
C LYS A 164 -6.39 -17.26 2.26
N GLU A 165 -6.56 -18.51 2.68
CA GLU A 165 -7.86 -19.07 3.06
C GLU A 165 -8.38 -18.49 4.39
N SER A 166 -7.48 -18.03 5.25
CA SER A 166 -7.78 -17.40 6.54
C SER A 166 -6.82 -16.25 6.82
N LYS A 167 -7.13 -15.43 7.84
CA LYS A 167 -6.23 -14.38 8.32
C LYS A 167 -4.83 -14.96 8.62
N PRO A 168 -3.78 -14.49 7.94
CA PRO A 168 -2.41 -14.87 8.24
C PRO A 168 -1.95 -14.22 9.55
N ASP A 169 -0.92 -14.80 10.14
CA ASP A 169 -0.24 -14.19 11.28
C ASP A 169 0.51 -12.93 10.81
N TYR A 170 0.27 -11.83 11.52
CA TYR A 170 0.96 -10.57 11.28
C TYR A 170 2.34 -10.61 11.95
N HIS A 171 3.40 -10.42 11.16
CA HIS A 171 4.79 -10.47 11.63
C HIS A 171 5.63 -9.28 11.17
N ALA A 172 5.05 -8.34 10.43
CA ALA A 172 5.77 -7.19 9.91
C ALA A 172 6.03 -6.11 10.98
N ASP A 173 7.12 -5.39 10.78
CA ASP A 173 7.39 -4.14 11.47
C ASP A 173 6.82 -2.99 10.63
N PHE A 174 5.70 -2.41 11.06
CA PHE A 174 5.08 -1.28 10.37
C PHE A 174 5.83 0.04 10.59
N THR A 175 6.82 0.06 11.49
CA THR A 175 7.69 1.23 11.71
C THR A 175 8.93 1.22 10.82
N TYR A 176 9.16 0.12 10.09
CA TYR A 176 10.30 -0.04 9.18
C TYR A 176 10.27 1.02 8.06
N PRO A 177 11.36 1.80 7.88
CA PRO A 177 11.44 2.79 6.81
C PRO A 177 11.83 2.15 5.47
N PHE A 178 11.12 2.52 4.41
CA PHE A 178 11.36 2.13 3.02
C PHE A 178 12.09 3.22 2.21
N THR A 179 13.05 3.90 2.82
CA THR A 179 13.82 4.99 2.20
C THR A 179 14.72 4.48 1.10
N VAL A 180 14.39 4.84 -0.15
CA VAL A 180 15.13 4.46 -1.35
C VAL A 180 16.23 5.48 -1.61
N THR A 181 17.48 5.01 -1.71
CA THR A 181 18.57 5.81 -2.29
C THR A 181 18.37 5.86 -3.80
N SER A 182 17.99 7.02 -4.33
CA SER A 182 17.79 7.25 -5.77
C SER A 182 19.10 7.63 -6.45
N ARG A 183 19.31 7.16 -7.68
CA ARG A 183 20.42 7.60 -8.54
C ARG A 183 20.14 8.93 -9.22
N GLU A 184 18.87 9.23 -9.45
CA GLU A 184 18.42 10.38 -10.24
C GLU A 184 17.89 11.54 -9.39
N TYR A 185 17.65 11.33 -8.08
CA TYR A 185 17.04 12.31 -7.18
C TYR A 185 17.84 12.54 -5.91
#